data_AF-A0A7Y1YDA6-F1
#
_entry.id   AF-A0A7Y1YDA6-F1
#
_cell.length_a   1.000
_cell.length_b   1.000
_cell.length_c   1.000
_cell.angle_alpha   90.00
_cell.angle_beta   90.00
_cell.angle_gamma   90.00
#
_symmetry.space_group_name_H-M   'P 1'
#
loop_
_entity.id
_entity.type
_entity.pdbx_description
1 polymer ?
#
loop_
_entity_poly.entity_id
_entity_poly.type
_entity_poly.pdbx_seq_one_letter_code
_entity_poly.pdbx_strand_id
1 'polypeptide(L)'
;MFLRTILLILALIIVTPGLIDAQILDAIDVHLNIHEKTAESTMGLAEARLQISDIGEVQTDKNGSYSFTYPVRNEVDPVISISLLSDGHKMLKPVDGSIQLDATREEMYIDFLVVNMEDESPAFKKRIVDLENKMAALRAKNNLTVRQLNALNNTLVDTILFFEANRRALESEIANYETLTDEQRREISTLNQKIGSLEEQVDQLTSDLEIALEEKYLRQNEYFTNVSSNLMAYLRKAKDLRDHLPFIADYFNSPAGFEHFDKDIKAYNKIWENFDNNRMAYLEGVGRYWENQKAEKNLEEVFDFLVKGIHQNQILTVIRNINTELHKQKPRKAQKIATLSHEDMTVNIRALEKQINRTLSQMRRSI
;
A
#
# COMPACT_ATOMS: atom_id res chain seq x y z
N MET A 1 24.82 -63.64 -7.63
CA MET A 1 25.00 -65.11 -7.79
C MET A 1 26.42 -65.28 -8.35
N PHE A 2 27.47 -65.46 -7.57
CA PHE A 2 27.68 -66.50 -6.59
C PHE A 2 28.48 -65.99 -5.40
N LEU A 3 27.95 -66.32 -4.23
CA LEU A 3 28.63 -66.37 -2.95
C LEU A 3 29.27 -67.77 -2.83
N ARG A 4 30.34 -67.86 -2.02
CA ARG A 4 30.87 -69.03 -1.29
C ARG A 4 31.96 -69.87 -1.94
N THR A 5 33.19 -69.67 -1.45
CA THR A 5 33.98 -70.63 -0.65
C THR A 5 35.22 -69.84 -0.17
N ILE A 6 35.25 -69.14 0.97
CA ILE A 6 35.24 -69.59 2.37
C ILE A 6 36.10 -70.84 2.64
N LEU A 7 37.30 -70.52 3.14
CA LEU A 7 37.96 -71.06 4.33
C LEU A 7 39.09 -72.09 4.16
N LEU A 8 40.15 -71.75 4.90
CA LEU A 8 41.16 -72.60 5.51
C LEU A 8 42.23 -73.20 4.59
N ILE A 9 43.51 -73.30 4.95
CA ILE A 9 44.39 -72.76 6.02
C ILE A 9 45.73 -73.52 5.78
N LEU A 10 46.86 -72.90 6.08
CA LEU A 10 48.17 -73.54 6.35
C LEU A 10 48.81 -74.43 5.26
N ALA A 11 49.89 -73.94 4.64
CA ALA A 11 51.27 -74.23 5.06
C ALA A 11 52.24 -73.68 3.99
N LEU A 12 53.07 -72.66 4.27
CA LEU A 12 54.46 -72.79 4.79
C LEU A 12 55.36 -73.51 3.74
N ILE A 13 56.50 -73.05 3.22
CA ILE A 13 57.66 -72.22 3.64
C ILE A 13 58.36 -71.84 2.28
N ILE A 14 58.96 -70.67 2.01
CA ILE A 14 60.39 -70.36 2.23
C ILE A 14 60.68 -68.89 1.83
N VAL A 15 60.97 -68.09 2.88
CA VAL A 15 62.13 -67.20 3.07
C VAL A 15 62.50 -66.19 1.98
N THR A 16 62.00 -64.96 2.15
CA THR A 16 62.88 -63.78 2.27
C THR A 16 62.47 -63.04 3.55
N PRO A 17 63.34 -62.89 4.55
CA PRO A 17 63.05 -62.06 5.71
C PRO A 17 63.23 -60.61 5.27
N GLY A 18 62.19 -60.02 4.70
CA GLY A 18 62.05 -58.57 4.67
C GLY A 18 61.58 -58.13 6.05
N LEU A 19 62.49 -58.11 7.02
CA LEU A 19 62.36 -57.23 8.18
C LEU A 19 62.22 -55.81 7.60
N ILE A 20 60.98 -55.33 7.43
CA ILE A 20 60.76 -53.92 7.63
C ILE A 20 60.78 -53.79 9.15
N ASP A 21 61.98 -53.63 9.71
CA ASP A 21 62.12 -52.97 11.00
C ASP A 21 61.38 -51.64 10.80
N ALA A 22 60.18 -51.52 11.37
CA ALA A 22 59.69 -50.20 11.71
C ALA A 22 60.70 -49.71 12.75
N GLN A 23 61.72 -48.97 12.29
CA GLN A 23 62.71 -48.38 13.16
C GLN A 23 61.92 -47.49 14.12
N ILE A 24 61.84 -47.93 15.38
CA ILE A 24 61.42 -47.06 16.47
C ILE A 24 62.47 -45.96 16.48
N LEU A 25 62.03 -44.75 16.17
CA LEU A 25 62.90 -43.59 16.18
C LEU A 25 63.31 -43.29 17.61
N ASP A 26 64.55 -42.84 17.83
CA ASP A 26 65.03 -42.45 19.16
C ASP A 26 64.37 -41.14 19.65
N ALA A 27 63.80 -40.36 18.74
CA ALA A 27 63.11 -39.11 19.03
C ALA A 27 62.07 -38.77 17.94
N ILE A 28 61.06 -37.97 18.31
CA ILE A 28 60.03 -37.42 17.41
C ILE A 28 59.98 -35.91 17.60
N ASP A 29 59.93 -35.16 16.51
CA ASP A 29 59.66 -33.72 16.53
C ASP A 29 58.14 -33.49 16.58
N VAL A 30 57.69 -32.82 17.65
CA VAL A 30 56.28 -32.58 17.94
C VAL A 30 55.99 -31.09 17.76
N HIS A 31 55.09 -30.79 16.83
CA HIS A 31 54.59 -29.46 16.53
C HIS A 31 53.17 -29.31 17.06
N LEU A 32 52.98 -28.39 18.00
CA LEU A 32 51.71 -28.06 18.62
C LEU A 32 51.15 -26.77 18.02
N ASN A 33 49.85 -26.75 17.73
CA ASN A 33 49.11 -25.52 17.47
C ASN A 33 47.91 -25.46 18.40
N ILE A 34 47.71 -24.33 19.06
CA ILE A 34 46.59 -24.12 19.96
C ILE A 34 45.64 -23.13 19.34
N HIS A 35 44.41 -23.58 19.13
CA HIS A 35 43.37 -22.81 18.48
C HIS A 35 42.25 -22.48 19.46
N GLU A 36 41.98 -21.20 19.66
CA GLU A 36 40.79 -20.71 20.35
C GLU A 36 39.62 -20.63 19.38
N LYS A 37 38.52 -21.27 19.76
CA LYS A 37 37.24 -21.09 19.08
C LYS A 37 36.50 -19.91 19.69
N THR A 38 36.31 -18.87 18.87
CA THR A 38 35.45 -17.73 19.17
C THR A 38 34.10 -17.89 18.47
N ALA A 39 33.15 -17.01 18.79
CA ALA A 39 31.82 -16.99 18.18
C ALA A 39 31.87 -16.90 16.63
N GLU A 40 32.89 -16.26 16.07
CA GLU A 40 32.97 -15.93 14.64
C GLU A 40 34.04 -16.71 13.88
N SER A 41 35.12 -17.16 14.55
CA SER A 41 36.25 -17.82 13.88
C SER A 41 37.03 -18.74 14.81
N THR A 42 38.04 -19.41 14.26
CA THR A 42 39.04 -20.16 15.03
C THR A 42 40.38 -19.43 14.83
N MET A 43 41.04 -19.03 15.92
CA MET A 43 42.29 -18.27 15.88
C MET A 43 43.35 -18.91 16.76
N GLY A 44 44.63 -18.71 16.44
CA GLY A 44 45.72 -19.19 17.27
C GLY A 44 45.72 -18.50 18.65
N LEU A 45 45.77 -19.28 19.74
CA LEU A 45 45.84 -18.75 21.10
C LEU A 45 47.29 -18.34 21.40
N ALA A 46 47.57 -17.06 21.16
CA ALA A 46 48.90 -16.48 21.37
C ALA A 46 49.36 -16.57 22.83
N GLU A 47 50.65 -16.82 23.03
CA GLU A 47 51.31 -16.74 24.34
C GLU A 47 50.69 -17.64 25.43
N ALA A 48 50.03 -18.73 25.02
CA ALA A 48 49.38 -19.71 25.89
C ALA A 48 50.42 -20.47 26.72
N ARG A 49 50.19 -20.58 28.02
CA ARG A 49 51.03 -21.36 28.93
C ARG A 49 50.56 -22.80 28.98
N LEU A 50 51.49 -23.72 28.78
CA LEU A 50 51.23 -25.16 28.72
C LEU A 50 52.10 -25.90 29.71
N GLN A 51 51.54 -26.92 30.34
CA GLN A 51 52.26 -27.91 31.08
C GLN A 51 52.34 -29.20 30.26
N ILE A 52 53.52 -29.56 29.77
CA ILE A 52 53.74 -30.80 29.03
C ILE A 52 54.39 -31.83 29.96
N SER A 53 53.84 -33.05 30.00
CA SER A 53 54.44 -34.16 30.74
C SER A 53 55.88 -34.40 30.28
N ASP A 54 56.80 -34.57 31.24
CA ASP A 54 58.25 -34.80 31.02
C ASP A 54 59.09 -33.60 30.51
N ILE A 55 58.46 -32.49 30.10
CA ILE A 55 59.18 -31.30 29.58
C ILE A 55 59.08 -30.11 30.54
N GLY A 56 57.93 -29.93 31.19
CA GLY A 56 57.69 -28.80 32.09
C GLY A 56 56.77 -27.73 31.48
N GLU A 57 56.83 -26.54 32.06
CA GLU A 57 56.05 -25.38 31.62
C GLU A 57 56.68 -24.75 30.38
N VAL A 58 55.87 -24.51 29.35
CA VAL A 58 56.27 -23.89 28.09
C VAL A 58 55.24 -22.85 27.67
N GLN A 59 55.62 -21.94 26.76
CA GLN A 59 54.74 -20.90 26.25
C GLN A 59 54.69 -20.97 24.72
N THR A 60 53.49 -20.88 24.14
CA THR A 60 53.32 -20.79 22.69
C THR A 60 53.78 -19.44 22.15
N ASP A 61 54.08 -19.40 20.86
CA ASP A 61 54.41 -18.17 20.15
C ASP A 61 53.17 -17.28 19.92
N LYS A 62 53.35 -16.20 19.15
CA LYS A 62 52.29 -15.24 18.81
C LYS A 62 51.18 -15.81 17.93
N ASN A 63 51.42 -16.95 17.30
CA ASN A 63 50.45 -17.66 16.46
C ASN A 63 49.80 -18.84 17.21
N GLY A 64 50.15 -19.04 18.48
CA GLY A 64 49.67 -20.17 19.28
C GLY A 64 50.40 -21.48 18.99
N SER A 65 51.59 -21.44 18.40
CA SER A 65 52.38 -22.61 18.05
C SER A 65 53.54 -22.85 19.03
N TYR A 66 53.90 -24.11 19.24
CA TYR A 66 55.10 -24.50 19.99
C TYR A 66 55.68 -25.78 19.38
N SER A 67 56.99 -25.98 19.41
CA SER A 67 57.62 -27.21 18.88
C SER A 67 58.71 -27.70 19.81
N PHE A 68 58.80 -29.02 19.96
CA PHE A 68 59.80 -29.67 20.81
C PHE A 68 60.11 -31.07 20.30
N THR A 69 61.29 -31.57 20.65
CA THR A 69 61.71 -32.94 20.34
C THR A 69 61.47 -33.85 21.55
N TYR A 70 60.72 -34.92 21.37
CA TYR A 70 60.39 -35.90 22.42
C TYR A 70 61.25 -37.17 22.28
N PRO A 71 62.03 -37.57 23.29
CA PRO A 71 62.84 -38.79 23.24
C PRO A 71 61.96 -40.03 23.47
N VAL A 72 61.94 -40.95 22.49
CA VAL A 72 61.13 -42.19 22.56
C VAL A 72 62.01 -43.29 23.14
N ARG A 73 61.95 -43.49 24.46
CA ARG A 73 62.84 -44.39 25.22
C ARG A 73 62.50 -45.88 25.04
N ASN A 74 62.48 -46.39 23.81
CA ASN A 74 62.00 -47.75 23.44
C ASN A 74 60.53 -48.03 23.77
N GLU A 75 59.72 -47.00 24.01
CA GLU A 75 58.28 -47.16 24.21
C GLU A 75 57.56 -47.25 22.85
N VAL A 76 56.71 -48.26 22.71
CA VAL A 76 55.81 -48.37 21.56
C VAL A 76 54.59 -47.51 21.85
N ASP A 77 54.47 -46.38 21.14
CA ASP A 77 53.41 -45.37 21.24
C ASP A 77 53.30 -44.66 22.61
N PRO A 78 54.30 -43.84 23.01
CA PRO A 78 54.25 -43.12 24.27
C PRO A 78 53.06 -42.15 24.32
N VAL A 79 52.45 -42.02 25.49
CA VAL A 79 51.33 -41.10 25.72
C VAL A 79 51.83 -39.89 26.49
N ILE A 80 51.72 -38.71 25.90
CA ILE A 80 52.01 -37.43 26.56
C ILE A 80 50.72 -36.74 26.98
N SER A 81 50.76 -35.99 28.08
CA SER A 81 49.66 -35.14 28.53
C SER A 81 50.07 -33.69 28.49
N ILE A 82 49.24 -32.86 27.86
CA ILE A 82 49.46 -31.42 27.71
C ILE A 82 48.27 -30.69 28.34
N SER A 83 48.51 -29.95 29.41
CA SER A 83 47.48 -29.14 30.07
C SER A 83 47.65 -27.67 29.75
N LEU A 84 46.54 -26.98 29.46
CA LEU A 84 46.52 -25.52 29.34
C LEU A 84 46.45 -24.90 30.74
N LEU A 85 47.38 -24.00 31.06
CA LEU A 85 47.40 -23.25 32.31
C LEU A 85 46.62 -21.93 32.13
N SER A 86 45.29 -22.02 32.12
CA SER A 86 44.40 -20.86 32.00
C SER A 86 43.15 -21.04 32.85
N ASP A 87 42.73 -19.98 33.53
CA ASP A 87 41.53 -19.98 34.40
C ASP A 87 40.22 -19.80 33.61
N GLY A 88 40.27 -19.17 32.43
CA GLY A 88 39.08 -18.90 31.60
C GLY A 88 38.90 -19.86 30.42
N HIS A 89 39.97 -20.49 29.95
CA HIS A 89 39.95 -21.34 28.76
C HIS A 89 39.91 -22.82 29.11
N LYS A 90 39.13 -23.57 28.34
CA LYS A 90 39.01 -25.01 28.47
C LYS A 90 39.43 -25.72 27.20
N MET A 91 40.32 -26.68 27.35
CA MET A 91 40.76 -27.54 26.26
C MET A 91 39.69 -28.60 25.96
N LEU A 92 39.17 -28.56 24.74
CA LEU A 92 38.17 -29.51 24.24
C LEU A 92 38.79 -30.61 23.39
N LYS A 93 39.94 -30.35 22.75
CA LYS A 93 40.67 -31.34 21.95
C LYS A 93 42.17 -31.17 22.18
N PRO A 94 42.94 -32.27 22.28
CA PRO A 94 42.50 -33.64 22.53
C PRO A 94 41.95 -33.82 23.96
N VAL A 95 41.32 -34.96 24.26
CA VAL A 95 40.67 -35.17 25.58
C VAL A 95 41.71 -35.21 26.69
N ASP A 96 41.52 -34.34 27.69
CA ASP A 96 42.44 -34.13 28.81
C ASP A 96 43.89 -33.87 28.33
N GLY A 97 44.03 -33.32 27.12
CA GLY A 97 45.31 -33.07 26.48
C GLY A 97 46.17 -34.31 26.25
N SER A 98 45.57 -35.51 26.29
CA SER A 98 46.28 -36.78 26.17
C SER A 98 46.50 -37.13 24.70
N ILE A 99 47.75 -37.31 24.28
CA ILE A 99 48.13 -37.64 22.91
C ILE A 99 48.97 -38.91 22.92
N GLN A 100 48.62 -39.84 22.03
CA GLN A 100 49.44 -40.99 21.72
C GLN A 100 50.37 -40.62 20.56
N LEU A 101 51.67 -40.57 20.82
CA LEU A 101 52.69 -40.32 19.80
C LEU A 101 52.90 -41.58 18.94
N ASP A 102 53.22 -41.40 17.68
CA ASP A 102 53.45 -42.46 16.69
C ASP A 102 54.95 -42.54 16.47
N ALA A 103 55.59 -43.50 17.15
CA ALA A 103 57.04 -43.69 17.15
C ALA A 103 57.64 -44.10 15.79
N THR A 104 56.79 -44.26 14.77
CA THR A 104 57.19 -44.56 13.40
C THR A 104 57.32 -43.32 12.51
N ARG A 105 57.02 -42.12 13.05
CA ARG A 105 57.08 -40.84 12.32
C ARG A 105 58.13 -39.91 12.91
N GLU A 106 58.90 -39.27 12.04
CA GLU A 106 59.90 -38.27 12.44
C GLU A 106 59.25 -36.98 12.98
N GLU A 107 58.10 -36.59 12.40
CA GLU A 107 57.36 -35.39 12.79
C GLU A 107 55.88 -35.70 13.08
N MET A 108 55.33 -35.01 14.08
CA MET A 108 53.90 -35.04 14.39
C MET A 108 53.35 -33.62 14.59
N TYR A 109 52.22 -33.34 13.95
CA TYR A 109 51.48 -32.08 14.08
C TYR A 109 50.20 -32.33 14.87
N ILE A 110 49.99 -31.57 15.94
CA ILE A 110 48.89 -31.75 16.87
C ILE A 110 48.17 -30.41 17.06
N ASP A 111 46.89 -30.41 16.68
CA ASP A 111 46.01 -29.27 16.90
C ASP A 111 45.21 -29.44 18.20
N PHE A 112 45.27 -28.41 19.02
CA PHE A 112 44.47 -28.25 20.23
C PHE A 112 43.33 -27.29 19.96
N LEU A 113 42.15 -27.62 20.49
CA LEU A 113 41.00 -26.73 20.44
C LEU A 113 40.66 -26.31 21.87
N VAL A 114 40.59 -25.00 22.08
CA VAL A 114 40.26 -24.37 23.35
C VAL A 114 39.09 -23.41 23.18
N VAL A 115 38.28 -23.28 24.22
CA VAL A 115 37.12 -22.39 24.25
C VAL A 115 37.16 -21.57 25.53
N ASN A 116 36.94 -20.26 25.43
CA ASN A 116 36.66 -19.45 26.60
C ASN A 116 35.30 -19.84 27.17
N MET A 117 35.31 -20.46 28.35
CA MET A 117 34.09 -20.99 28.94
C MET A 117 33.25 -19.90 29.60
N GLU A 118 33.76 -18.69 29.80
CA GLU A 118 32.97 -17.58 30.37
C GLU A 118 31.90 -17.11 29.40
N ASP A 119 32.28 -16.92 28.13
CA ASP A 119 31.47 -16.34 27.05
C ASP A 119 30.39 -17.28 26.49
N GLU A 120 30.41 -18.55 26.90
CA GLU A 120 29.53 -19.57 26.32
C GLU A 120 28.18 -19.73 27.04
N SER A 121 27.19 -20.28 26.34
CA SER A 121 25.84 -20.43 26.88
C SER A 121 25.79 -21.51 27.98
N PRO A 122 24.94 -21.38 29.03
CA PRO A 122 24.80 -22.41 30.06
C PRO A 122 24.46 -23.80 29.50
N ALA A 123 23.71 -23.85 28.40
CA ALA A 123 23.37 -25.07 27.70
C ALA A 123 24.58 -25.71 27.00
N PHE A 124 25.44 -24.90 26.37
CA PHE A 124 26.70 -25.36 25.79
C PHE A 124 27.63 -25.91 26.88
N LYS A 125 27.83 -25.15 27.97
CA LYS A 125 28.67 -25.59 29.10
C LYS A 125 28.21 -26.94 29.65
N LYS A 126 26.90 -27.13 29.82
CA LYS A 126 26.32 -28.40 30.27
C LYS A 126 26.59 -29.55 29.30
N ARG A 127 26.45 -29.34 27.98
CA ARG A 127 26.72 -30.37 26.96
C ARG A 127 28.18 -30.80 26.94
N ILE A 128 29.11 -29.87 27.13
CA ILE A 128 30.54 -30.18 27.24
C ILE A 128 30.80 -31.02 28.51
N VAL A 129 30.26 -30.62 29.66
CA VAL A 129 30.41 -31.39 30.91
C VAL A 129 29.81 -32.80 30.79
N ASP A 130 28.63 -32.93 30.18
CA ASP A 130 27.99 -34.22 29.95
C ASP A 130 28.81 -35.11 29.00
N LEU A 131 29.47 -34.51 28.00
CA LEU A 131 30.39 -35.21 27.11
C LEU A 131 31.61 -35.72 27.88
N GLU A 132 32.25 -34.87 28.66
CA GLU A 132 33.42 -35.24 29.46
C GLU A 132 33.13 -36.38 30.44
N ASN A 133 31.99 -36.31 31.13
CA ASN A 133 31.56 -37.38 32.03
C ASN A 133 31.42 -38.73 31.29
N LYS A 134 30.90 -38.72 30.05
CA LYS A 134 30.82 -39.91 29.20
C LYS A 134 32.20 -40.37 28.74
N MET A 135 33.09 -39.44 28.37
CA MET A 135 34.47 -39.77 27.97
C MET A 135 35.25 -40.40 29.12
N ALA A 136 35.16 -39.84 30.33
CA ALA A 136 35.77 -40.38 31.54
C ALA A 136 35.24 -41.78 31.88
N ALA A 137 33.92 -41.99 31.76
CA ALA A 137 33.31 -43.31 31.96
C ALA A 137 33.77 -44.36 30.93
N LEU A 138 34.01 -43.96 29.67
CA LEU A 138 34.55 -44.83 28.63
C LEU A 138 36.02 -45.19 28.87
N ARG A 139 36.83 -44.23 29.38
CA ARG A 139 38.21 -44.47 29.84
C ARG A 139 38.26 -45.49 30.97
N ALA A 140 37.48 -45.26 32.02
CA ALA A 140 37.47 -46.11 33.22
C ALA A 140 37.09 -47.58 32.92
N LYS A 141 36.37 -47.83 31.82
CA LYS A 141 36.00 -49.18 31.37
C LYS A 141 37.04 -49.84 30.46
N ASN A 142 38.18 -49.20 30.17
CA ASN A 142 39.22 -49.66 29.23
C ASN A 142 38.70 -50.06 27.84
N ASN A 143 37.58 -49.48 27.40
CA ASN A 143 36.89 -49.92 26.20
C ASN A 143 37.49 -49.38 24.90
N LEU A 144 38.37 -48.37 24.96
CA LEU A 144 38.92 -47.68 23.79
C LEU A 144 40.36 -47.22 24.04
N THR A 145 41.18 -47.24 22.98
CA THR A 145 42.52 -46.62 22.97
C THR A 145 42.42 -45.08 23.03
N VAL A 146 43.48 -44.39 23.49
CA VAL A 146 43.55 -42.92 23.53
C VAL A 146 43.24 -42.31 22.16
N ARG A 147 43.75 -42.93 21.09
CA ARG A 147 43.47 -42.53 19.70
C ARG A 147 41.99 -42.63 19.33
N GLN A 148 41.33 -43.75 19.63
CA GLN A 148 39.89 -43.92 19.37
C GLN A 148 39.05 -42.94 20.19
N LEU A 149 39.49 -42.67 21.42
CA LEU A 149 38.82 -41.77 22.34
C LEU A 149 38.90 -40.31 21.89
N ASN A 150 40.07 -39.87 21.43
CA ASN A 150 40.26 -38.57 20.81
C ASN A 150 39.47 -38.44 19.51
N ALA A 151 39.44 -39.46 18.66
CA ALA A 151 38.63 -39.44 17.44
C ALA A 151 37.13 -39.27 17.72
N LEU A 152 36.60 -40.00 18.71
CA LEU A 152 35.20 -39.89 19.14
C LEU A 152 34.91 -38.50 19.71
N ASN A 153 35.74 -38.02 20.63
CA ASN A 153 35.56 -36.71 21.24
C ASN A 153 35.62 -35.59 20.20
N ASN A 154 36.59 -35.64 19.29
CA ASN A 154 36.74 -34.63 18.26
C ASN A 154 35.44 -34.52 17.43
N THR A 155 34.89 -35.67 17.02
CA THR A 155 33.62 -35.75 16.28
C THR A 155 32.45 -35.17 17.07
N LEU A 156 32.34 -35.51 18.37
CA LEU A 156 31.23 -35.04 19.21
C LEU A 156 31.34 -33.54 19.52
N VAL A 157 32.54 -33.03 19.79
CA VAL A 157 32.80 -31.60 19.96
C VAL A 157 32.45 -30.83 18.69
N ASP A 158 32.88 -31.32 17.52
CA ASP A 158 32.54 -30.68 16.23
C ASP A 158 31.03 -30.64 16.01
N THR A 159 30.34 -31.73 16.35
CA THR A 159 28.88 -31.81 16.26
C THR A 159 28.20 -30.79 17.18
N ILE A 160 28.67 -30.66 18.43
CA ILE A 160 28.13 -29.69 19.38
C ILE A 160 28.33 -28.26 18.88
N LEU A 161 29.52 -27.93 18.39
CA LEU A 161 29.84 -26.61 17.86
C LEU A 161 29.01 -26.26 16.62
N PHE A 162 28.82 -27.22 15.71
CA PHE A 162 27.97 -27.06 14.53
C PHE A 162 26.52 -26.74 14.91
N PHE A 163 25.93 -27.50 15.83
CA PHE A 163 24.55 -27.25 16.26
C PHE A 163 24.40 -25.95 17.03
N GLU A 164 25.40 -25.53 17.81
CA GLU A 164 25.36 -24.25 18.51
C GLU A 164 25.41 -23.06 17.55
N ALA A 165 26.24 -23.13 16.50
CA ALA A 165 26.27 -22.13 15.44
C ALA A 165 24.91 -22.03 14.73
N ASN A 166 24.31 -23.16 14.36
CA ASN A 166 22.99 -23.19 13.72
C ASN A 166 21.90 -22.63 14.64
N ARG A 167 21.94 -22.94 15.94
CA ARG A 167 20.98 -22.41 16.93
C ARG A 167 21.04 -20.89 16.98
N ARG A 168 22.25 -20.32 17.11
CA ARG A 168 22.46 -18.86 17.14
C ARG A 168 21.96 -18.19 15.85
N ALA A 169 22.21 -18.80 14.68
CA ALA A 169 21.72 -18.29 13.41
C ALA A 169 20.18 -18.27 13.34
N LEU A 170 19.53 -19.37 13.75
CA LEU A 170 18.06 -19.44 13.79
C LEU A 170 17.44 -18.45 14.78
N GLU A 171 18.04 -18.27 15.95
CA GLU A 171 17.57 -17.28 16.93
C GLU A 171 17.65 -15.85 16.40
N SER A 172 18.72 -15.51 15.67
CA SER A 172 18.83 -14.23 14.99
C SER A 172 17.77 -14.07 13.89
N GLU A 173 17.47 -15.14 13.15
CA GLU A 173 16.45 -15.09 12.10
C GLU A 173 15.04 -14.89 12.67
N ILE A 174 14.72 -15.58 13.78
CA ILE A 174 13.45 -15.41 14.51
C ILE A 174 13.31 -13.96 14.98
N ALA A 175 14.35 -13.38 15.61
CA ALA A 175 14.32 -12.00 16.06
C ALA A 175 14.06 -11.03 14.89
N ASN A 176 14.68 -11.25 13.74
CA ASN A 176 14.43 -10.45 12.54
C ASN A 176 12.97 -10.58 12.06
N TYR A 177 12.41 -11.79 12.01
CA TYR A 177 11.00 -11.97 11.61
C TYR A 177 10.02 -11.34 12.60
N GLU A 178 10.32 -11.36 13.91
CA GLU A 178 9.51 -10.68 14.92
C GLU A 178 9.47 -9.17 14.66
N THR A 179 10.63 -8.55 14.42
CA THR A 179 10.70 -7.11 14.10
C THR A 179 9.93 -6.76 12.83
N LEU A 180 10.08 -7.55 11.76
CA LEU A 180 9.35 -7.34 10.51
C LEU A 180 7.84 -7.49 10.69
N THR A 181 7.40 -8.46 11.50
CA THR A 181 5.99 -8.69 11.78
C THR A 181 5.39 -7.51 12.54
N ASP A 182 6.12 -6.95 13.50
CA ASP A 182 5.68 -5.78 14.25
C ASP A 182 5.59 -4.53 13.36
N GLU A 183 6.53 -4.35 12.43
CA GLU A 183 6.47 -3.28 11.42
C GLU A 183 5.23 -3.42 10.52
N GLN A 184 4.98 -4.62 9.99
CA GLN A 184 3.78 -4.88 9.18
C GLN A 184 2.48 -4.65 9.95
N ARG A 185 2.43 -5.02 11.24
CA ARG A 185 1.26 -4.75 12.10
C ARG A 185 1.01 -3.25 12.28
N ARG A 186 2.08 -2.45 12.42
CA ARG A 186 1.96 -0.98 12.50
C ARG A 186 1.45 -0.41 11.18
N GLU A 187 1.99 -0.86 10.06
CA GLU A 187 1.56 -0.42 8.73
C GLU A 187 0.08 -0.74 8.47
N ILE A 188 -0.36 -1.96 8.77
CA ILE A 188 -1.77 -2.37 8.65
C ILE A 188 -2.67 -1.48 9.51
N SER A 189 -2.26 -1.15 10.74
CA SER A 189 -3.01 -0.26 11.63
C SER A 189 -3.17 1.14 11.01
N THR A 190 -2.08 1.71 10.47
CA THR A 190 -2.11 3.01 9.80
C THR A 190 -2.98 3.00 8.55
N LEU A 191 -2.90 1.94 7.74
CA LEU A 191 -3.75 1.79 6.55
C LEU A 191 -5.23 1.68 6.91
N ASN A 192 -5.57 0.91 7.96
CA ASN A 192 -6.96 0.80 8.43
C ASN A 192 -7.51 2.13 8.95
N GLN A 193 -6.70 2.92 9.66
CA GLN A 193 -7.09 4.28 10.07
C GLN A 193 -7.36 5.18 8.85
N LYS A 194 -6.52 5.08 7.83
CA LYS A 194 -6.71 5.84 6.58
C LYS A 194 -7.97 5.40 5.83
N ILE A 195 -8.26 4.11 5.78
CA ILE A 195 -9.48 3.57 5.19
C ILE A 195 -10.70 4.14 5.91
N GLY A 196 -10.75 4.07 7.25
CA GLY A 196 -11.88 4.62 8.01
C GLY A 196 -12.09 6.12 7.79
N SER A 197 -11.01 6.91 7.70
CA SER A 197 -11.11 8.33 7.38
C SER A 197 -11.61 8.60 5.95
N LEU A 198 -11.24 7.76 4.99
CA LEU A 198 -11.72 7.87 3.61
C LEU A 198 -13.19 7.46 3.49
N GLU A 199 -13.61 6.43 4.20
CA GLU A 199 -15.02 6.02 4.27
C GLU A 199 -15.89 7.14 4.83
N GLU A 200 -15.47 7.78 5.92
CA GLU A 200 -16.18 8.94 6.49
C GLU A 200 -16.27 10.12 5.50
N GLN A 201 -15.20 10.39 4.75
CA GLN A 201 -15.22 11.43 3.70
C GLN A 201 -16.16 11.07 2.55
N VAL A 202 -16.22 9.81 2.15
CA VAL A 202 -17.14 9.34 1.10
C VAL A 202 -18.58 9.48 1.57
N ASP A 203 -18.89 9.12 2.81
CA ASP A 203 -20.23 9.26 3.38
C ASP A 203 -20.64 10.73 3.45
N GLN A 204 -19.74 11.62 3.91
CA GLN A 204 -20.01 13.06 3.97
C GLN A 204 -20.25 13.65 2.58
N LEU A 205 -19.38 13.36 1.61
CA LEU A 205 -19.54 13.85 0.23
C LEU A 205 -20.81 13.32 -0.44
N THR A 206 -21.20 12.09 -0.12
CA THR A 206 -22.45 11.51 -0.62
C THR A 206 -23.65 12.25 -0.04
N SER A 207 -23.65 12.52 1.27
CA SER A 207 -24.71 13.29 1.92
C SER A 207 -24.80 14.73 1.38
N ASP A 208 -23.65 15.41 1.23
CA ASP A 208 -23.59 16.76 0.67
C ASP A 208 -24.11 16.80 -0.78
N LEU A 209 -23.80 15.77 -1.57
CA LEU A 209 -24.28 15.65 -2.94
C LEU A 209 -25.80 15.45 -3.00
N GLU A 210 -26.36 14.62 -2.12
CA GLU A 210 -27.81 14.40 -2.03
C GLU A 210 -28.55 15.71 -1.69
N ILE A 211 -28.06 16.45 -0.69
CA ILE A 211 -28.61 17.76 -0.30
C ILE A 211 -28.53 18.74 -1.48
N ALA A 212 -27.37 18.84 -2.15
CA ALA A 212 -27.19 19.75 -3.27
C ALA A 212 -28.10 19.42 -4.46
N LEU A 213 -28.34 18.12 -4.72
CA LEU A 213 -29.25 17.67 -5.77
C LEU A 213 -30.71 17.99 -5.43
N GLU A 214 -31.13 17.79 -4.18
CA GLU A 214 -32.47 18.14 -3.71
C GLU A 214 -32.70 19.65 -3.83
N GLU A 215 -31.77 20.47 -3.33
CA GLU A 215 -31.84 21.93 -3.44
C GLU A 215 -31.91 22.37 -4.90
N LYS A 216 -31.08 21.79 -5.77
CA LYS A 216 -31.10 22.08 -7.21
C LYS A 216 -32.48 21.77 -7.80
N TYR A 217 -33.05 20.60 -7.52
CA TYR A 217 -34.37 20.21 -8.02
C TYR A 217 -35.47 21.16 -7.54
N LEU A 218 -35.47 21.53 -6.25
CA LEU A 218 -36.41 22.49 -5.68
C LEU A 218 -36.33 23.85 -6.39
N ARG A 219 -35.10 24.34 -6.61
CA ARG A 219 -34.86 25.60 -7.34
C ARG A 219 -35.30 25.50 -8.80
N GLN A 220 -35.01 24.41 -9.49
CA GLN A 220 -35.49 24.21 -10.85
C GLN A 220 -37.03 24.25 -10.91
N ASN A 221 -37.72 23.58 -9.99
CA ASN A 221 -39.18 23.59 -9.97
C ASN A 221 -39.77 24.97 -9.66
N GLU A 222 -39.14 25.73 -8.75
CA GLU A 222 -39.49 27.13 -8.43
C GLU A 222 -39.40 28.01 -9.68
N TYR A 223 -38.24 28.04 -10.34
CA TYR A 223 -38.03 28.84 -11.55
C TYR A 223 -38.95 28.39 -12.69
N PHE A 224 -39.11 27.08 -12.90
CA PHE A 224 -40.01 26.56 -13.94
C PHE A 224 -41.46 27.03 -13.72
N THR A 225 -41.95 26.96 -12.49
CA THR A 225 -43.31 27.39 -12.13
C THR A 225 -43.49 28.88 -12.38
N ASN A 226 -42.53 29.71 -11.95
CA ASN A 226 -42.60 31.16 -12.12
C ASN A 226 -42.51 31.58 -13.59
N VAL A 227 -41.57 31.02 -14.34
CA VAL A 227 -41.39 31.29 -15.77
C VAL A 227 -42.61 30.86 -16.57
N SER A 228 -43.10 29.63 -16.36
CA SER A 228 -44.27 29.10 -17.09
C SER A 228 -45.52 29.93 -16.81
N SER A 229 -45.77 30.29 -15.55
CA SER A 229 -46.90 31.12 -15.15
C SER A 229 -46.88 32.49 -15.83
N ASN A 230 -45.74 33.18 -15.80
CA ASN A 230 -45.62 34.52 -16.39
C ASN A 230 -45.69 34.53 -17.92
N LEU A 231 -45.05 33.57 -18.59
CA LEU A 231 -45.14 33.44 -20.04
C LEU A 231 -46.58 33.17 -20.50
N MET A 232 -47.30 32.28 -19.79
CA MET A 232 -48.68 31.96 -20.10
C MET A 232 -49.63 33.12 -19.79
N ALA A 233 -49.40 33.85 -18.70
CA ALA A 233 -50.17 35.04 -18.35
C ALA A 233 -50.00 36.14 -19.42
N TYR A 234 -48.76 36.38 -19.86
CA TYR A 234 -48.48 37.33 -20.94
C TYR A 234 -49.17 36.91 -22.23
N LEU A 235 -49.00 35.64 -22.64
CA LEU A 235 -49.60 35.11 -23.85
C LEU A 235 -51.13 35.27 -23.85
N ARG A 236 -51.78 34.98 -22.71
CA ARG A 236 -53.23 35.17 -22.55
C ARG A 236 -53.62 36.62 -22.75
N LYS A 237 -52.93 37.57 -22.10
CA LYS A 237 -53.26 38.99 -22.25
C LYS A 237 -52.96 39.55 -23.64
N ALA A 238 -51.92 39.05 -24.32
CA ALA A 238 -51.67 39.37 -25.72
C ALA A 238 -52.80 38.86 -26.64
N LYS A 239 -53.34 37.65 -26.37
CA LYS A 239 -54.51 37.11 -27.09
C LYS A 239 -55.76 37.94 -26.84
N ASP A 240 -56.04 38.30 -25.59
CA ASP A 240 -57.17 39.16 -25.23
C ASP A 240 -57.12 40.47 -26.05
N LEU A 241 -55.98 41.18 -26.03
CA LEU A 241 -55.80 42.41 -26.81
C LEU A 241 -55.99 42.22 -28.31
N ARG A 242 -55.43 41.14 -28.87
CA ARG A 242 -55.62 40.78 -30.28
C ARG A 242 -57.10 40.58 -30.62
N ASP A 243 -57.85 39.92 -29.73
CA ASP A 243 -59.25 39.56 -29.94
C ASP A 243 -60.19 40.76 -29.83
N HIS A 244 -59.75 41.86 -29.19
CA HIS A 244 -60.46 43.13 -29.20
C HIS A 244 -60.28 43.95 -30.48
N LEU A 245 -59.20 43.72 -31.25
CA LEU A 245 -58.89 44.53 -32.44
C LEU A 245 -60.02 44.59 -33.50
N PRO A 246 -60.74 43.49 -33.81
CA PRO A 246 -61.84 43.54 -34.77
C PRO A 246 -63.01 44.44 -34.36
N PHE A 247 -63.12 44.83 -33.09
CA PHE A 247 -64.27 45.55 -32.52
C PHE A 247 -63.94 46.95 -32.01
N ILE A 248 -62.78 47.51 -32.37
CA ILE A 248 -62.29 48.81 -31.87
C ILE A 248 -63.28 49.94 -32.13
N ALA A 249 -63.89 50.03 -33.33
CA ALA A 249 -64.87 51.07 -33.59
C ALA A 249 -66.09 50.97 -32.66
N ASP A 250 -66.55 49.76 -32.37
CA ASP A 250 -67.72 49.52 -31.53
C ASP A 250 -67.43 49.82 -30.06
N TYR A 251 -66.23 49.45 -29.58
CA TYR A 251 -65.78 49.80 -28.23
C TYR A 251 -65.68 51.30 -28.02
N PHE A 252 -65.17 52.05 -28.99
CA PHE A 252 -65.02 53.51 -28.84
C PHE A 252 -66.32 54.29 -29.03
N ASN A 253 -67.32 53.70 -29.69
CA ASN A 253 -68.65 54.31 -29.81
C ASN A 253 -69.53 54.09 -28.56
N SER A 254 -69.10 53.27 -27.60
CA SER A 254 -69.81 52.96 -26.36
C SER A 254 -68.95 53.25 -25.12
N PRO A 255 -69.40 54.07 -24.15
CA PRO A 255 -68.63 54.36 -22.94
C PRO A 255 -68.19 53.09 -22.18
N ALA A 256 -69.07 52.09 -22.08
CA ALA A 256 -68.77 50.82 -21.43
C ALA A 256 -67.75 49.97 -22.21
N GLY A 257 -67.79 50.04 -23.56
CA GLY A 257 -66.84 49.35 -24.41
C GLY A 257 -65.42 49.92 -24.31
N PHE A 258 -65.32 51.24 -24.23
CA PHE A 258 -64.05 51.94 -24.03
C PHE A 258 -63.43 51.62 -22.67
N GLU A 259 -64.24 51.63 -21.61
CA GLU A 259 -63.79 51.26 -20.25
C GLU A 259 -63.28 49.82 -20.20
N HIS A 260 -63.95 48.89 -20.89
CA HIS A 260 -63.52 47.49 -20.97
C HIS A 260 -62.16 47.35 -21.67
N PHE A 261 -62.00 47.99 -22.82
CA PHE A 261 -60.73 47.96 -23.57
C PHE A 261 -59.57 48.61 -22.80
N ASP A 262 -59.81 49.74 -22.12
CA ASP A 262 -58.81 50.38 -21.25
C ASP A 262 -58.41 49.47 -20.08
N LYS A 263 -59.37 48.77 -19.48
CA LYS A 263 -59.10 47.78 -18.43
C LYS A 263 -58.21 46.64 -18.93
N ASP A 264 -58.44 46.13 -20.13
CA ASP A 264 -57.62 45.05 -20.70
C ASP A 264 -56.22 45.50 -21.11
N ILE A 265 -56.07 46.74 -21.60
CA ILE A 265 -54.74 47.35 -21.79
C ILE A 265 -54.00 47.48 -20.46
N LYS A 266 -54.66 47.97 -19.40
CA LYS A 266 -54.05 48.05 -18.07
C LYS A 266 -53.66 46.68 -17.53
N ALA A 267 -54.51 45.67 -17.72
CA ALA A 267 -54.23 44.29 -17.32
C ALA A 267 -53.03 43.72 -18.09
N TYR A 268 -52.94 43.97 -19.39
CA TYR A 268 -51.79 43.60 -20.21
C TYR A 268 -50.51 44.29 -19.73
N ASN A 269 -50.53 45.61 -19.54
CA ASN A 269 -49.36 46.38 -19.10
C ASN A 269 -48.85 45.89 -17.74
N LYS A 270 -49.73 45.57 -16.80
CA LYS A 270 -49.34 44.99 -15.51
C LYS A 270 -48.60 43.65 -15.67
N ILE A 271 -49.08 42.78 -16.55
CA ILE A 271 -48.42 41.49 -16.81
C ILE A 271 -47.09 41.69 -17.54
N TRP A 272 -47.03 42.64 -18.49
CA TRP A 272 -45.80 43.01 -19.17
C TRP A 272 -44.74 43.55 -18.20
N GLU A 273 -45.09 44.50 -17.34
CA GLU A 273 -44.18 45.05 -16.32
C GLU A 273 -43.66 43.95 -15.40
N ASN A 274 -44.55 43.05 -14.95
CA ASN A 274 -44.13 41.90 -14.15
C ASN A 274 -43.15 41.00 -14.91
N PHE A 275 -43.41 40.73 -16.19
CA PHE A 275 -42.48 39.95 -17.02
C PHE A 275 -41.13 40.66 -17.18
N ASP A 276 -41.12 41.93 -17.57
CA ASP A 276 -39.90 42.69 -17.87
C ASP A 276 -39.01 42.86 -16.64
N ASN A 277 -39.62 43.10 -15.47
CA ASN A 277 -38.91 43.21 -14.20
C ASN A 277 -38.23 41.90 -13.76
N ASN A 278 -38.76 40.73 -14.17
CA ASN A 278 -38.27 39.44 -13.71
C ASN A 278 -37.45 38.66 -14.76
N ARG A 279 -37.47 39.07 -16.04
CA ARG A 279 -36.88 38.25 -17.12
C ARG A 279 -35.39 37.94 -16.94
N MET A 280 -34.60 38.88 -16.41
CA MET A 280 -33.16 38.66 -16.22
C MET A 280 -32.91 37.62 -15.12
N ALA A 281 -33.63 37.73 -14.00
CA ALA A 281 -33.57 36.76 -12.91
C ALA A 281 -34.01 35.36 -13.38
N TYR A 282 -34.97 35.27 -14.31
CA TYR A 282 -35.34 33.99 -14.91
C TYR A 282 -34.26 33.38 -15.79
N LEU A 283 -33.58 34.18 -16.62
CA LEU A 283 -32.46 33.67 -17.43
C LEU A 283 -31.32 33.21 -16.53
N GLU A 284 -30.92 34.02 -15.55
CA GLU A 284 -29.86 33.68 -14.59
C GLU A 284 -30.20 32.41 -13.80
N GLY A 285 -31.43 32.30 -13.29
CA GLY A 285 -31.89 31.12 -12.58
C GLY A 285 -31.87 29.87 -13.46
N VAL A 286 -32.38 29.96 -14.69
CA VAL A 286 -32.39 28.82 -15.61
C VAL A 286 -30.97 28.43 -16.03
N GLY A 287 -30.11 29.39 -16.35
CA GLY A 287 -28.71 29.14 -16.71
C GLY A 287 -27.90 28.52 -15.56
N ARG A 288 -28.22 28.87 -14.31
CA ARG A 288 -27.55 28.32 -13.13
C ARG A 288 -28.00 26.91 -12.77
N TYR A 289 -29.30 26.63 -12.85
CA TYR A 289 -29.86 25.39 -12.32
C TYR A 289 -30.10 24.30 -13.37
N TRP A 290 -30.13 24.62 -14.66
CA TRP A 290 -30.18 23.60 -15.72
C TRP A 290 -28.77 23.29 -16.21
N GLU A 291 -28.46 22.00 -16.33
CA GLU A 291 -27.14 21.54 -16.81
C GLU A 291 -26.85 21.91 -18.27
N ASN A 292 -27.89 22.32 -19.01
CA ASN A 292 -27.81 22.55 -20.43
C ASN A 292 -28.05 24.02 -20.76
N GLN A 293 -27.00 24.72 -21.20
CA GLN A 293 -27.06 26.09 -21.73
C GLN A 293 -28.12 26.27 -22.83
N LYS A 294 -28.55 25.19 -23.48
CA LYS A 294 -29.65 25.20 -24.45
C LYS A 294 -30.98 25.62 -23.83
N ALA A 295 -31.26 25.30 -22.55
CA ALA A 295 -32.51 25.69 -21.90
C ALA A 295 -32.58 27.20 -21.71
N GLU A 296 -31.49 27.80 -21.20
CA GLU A 296 -31.33 29.25 -21.08
C GLU A 296 -31.43 29.94 -22.44
N LYS A 297 -30.67 29.48 -23.44
CA LYS A 297 -30.71 30.07 -24.79
C LYS A 297 -32.09 30.01 -25.43
N ASN A 298 -32.80 28.88 -25.32
CA ASN A 298 -34.15 28.77 -25.86
C ASN A 298 -35.15 29.68 -25.12
N LEU A 299 -34.93 29.94 -23.83
CA LEU A 299 -35.73 30.88 -23.05
C LEU A 299 -35.42 32.33 -23.44
N GLU A 300 -34.14 32.65 -23.63
CA GLU A 300 -33.68 33.94 -24.13
C GLU A 300 -34.30 34.26 -25.49
N GLU A 301 -34.30 33.31 -26.43
CA GLU A 301 -34.94 33.45 -27.75
C GLU A 301 -36.44 33.74 -27.64
N VAL A 302 -37.15 33.06 -26.72
CA VAL A 302 -38.57 33.33 -26.44
C VAL A 302 -38.76 34.73 -25.87
N PHE A 303 -37.93 35.14 -24.93
CA PHE A 303 -37.99 36.47 -24.32
C PHE A 303 -37.73 37.56 -25.37
N ASP A 304 -36.72 37.39 -26.21
CA ASP A 304 -36.40 38.33 -27.27
C ASP A 304 -37.53 38.46 -28.29
N PHE A 305 -38.14 37.33 -28.69
CA PHE A 305 -39.30 37.35 -29.58
C PHE A 305 -40.51 38.04 -28.92
N LEU A 306 -40.74 37.81 -27.63
CA LEU A 306 -41.80 38.45 -26.87
C LEU A 306 -41.58 39.97 -26.76
N VAL A 307 -40.39 40.42 -26.36
CA VAL A 307 -40.07 41.84 -26.15
C VAL A 307 -40.03 42.58 -27.48
N LYS A 308 -39.16 42.16 -28.39
CA LYS A 308 -38.88 42.90 -29.63
C LYS A 308 -39.96 42.64 -30.67
N GLY A 309 -40.37 41.38 -30.83
CA GLY A 309 -41.33 40.96 -31.84
C GLY A 309 -42.77 41.37 -31.48
N ILE A 310 -43.25 40.95 -30.30
CA ILE A 310 -44.67 41.12 -29.94
C ILE A 310 -44.93 42.45 -29.23
N HIS A 311 -44.26 42.72 -28.10
CA HIS A 311 -44.56 43.89 -27.28
C HIS A 311 -44.24 45.19 -28.01
N GLN A 312 -42.98 45.39 -28.40
CA GLN A 312 -42.49 46.64 -28.99
C GLN A 312 -43.02 46.85 -30.41
N ASN A 313 -42.80 45.89 -31.31
CA ASN A 313 -43.06 46.10 -32.73
C ASN A 313 -44.54 45.93 -33.11
N GLN A 314 -45.29 45.08 -32.42
CA GLN A 314 -46.70 44.87 -32.71
C GLN A 314 -47.62 45.61 -31.73
N ILE A 315 -47.75 45.13 -30.49
CA ILE A 315 -48.78 45.61 -29.56
C ILE A 315 -48.68 47.11 -29.33
N LEU A 316 -47.49 47.60 -28.99
CA LEU A 316 -47.27 49.01 -28.69
C LEU A 316 -47.55 49.89 -29.92
N THR A 317 -47.03 49.49 -31.09
CA THR A 317 -47.22 50.21 -32.36
C THR A 317 -48.70 50.27 -32.76
N VAL A 318 -49.40 49.14 -32.69
CA VAL A 318 -50.80 49.00 -33.08
C VAL A 318 -51.70 49.83 -32.16
N ILE A 319 -51.54 49.71 -30.84
CA ILE A 319 -52.31 50.49 -29.86
C ILE A 319 -52.06 51.98 -30.03
N ARG A 320 -50.80 52.41 -30.23
CA ARG A 320 -50.47 53.82 -30.47
C ARG A 320 -51.16 54.37 -31.72
N ASN A 321 -51.12 53.63 -32.82
CA ASN A 321 -51.72 54.04 -34.09
C ASN A 321 -53.26 54.10 -34.00
N ILE A 322 -53.88 53.11 -33.35
CA ILE A 322 -55.31 53.08 -33.05
C ILE A 322 -55.71 54.30 -32.23
N ASN A 323 -55.03 54.52 -31.10
CA ASN A 323 -55.30 55.66 -30.22
C ASN A 323 -55.14 56.99 -30.96
N THR A 324 -54.12 57.14 -31.80
CA THR A 324 -53.88 58.35 -32.60
C THR A 324 -55.06 58.67 -33.51
N GLU A 325 -55.61 57.69 -34.23
CA GLU A 325 -56.75 57.92 -35.12
C GLU A 325 -58.05 58.15 -34.36
N LEU A 326 -58.20 57.56 -33.17
CA LEU A 326 -59.37 57.78 -32.31
C LEU A 326 -59.38 59.16 -31.68
N HIS A 327 -58.21 59.70 -31.27
CA HIS A 327 -58.09 61.09 -30.83
C HIS A 327 -58.43 62.09 -31.95
N LYS A 328 -58.16 61.73 -33.21
CA LYS A 328 -58.59 62.51 -34.39
C LYS A 328 -60.07 62.31 -34.75
N GLN A 329 -60.84 61.58 -33.93
CA GLN A 329 -62.24 61.22 -34.16
C GLN A 329 -62.45 60.45 -35.49
N LYS A 330 -61.53 59.55 -35.83
CA LYS A 330 -61.59 58.72 -37.05
C LYS A 330 -61.73 57.22 -36.73
N PRO A 331 -62.85 56.78 -36.13
CA PRO A 331 -63.03 55.39 -35.70
C PRO A 331 -62.95 54.38 -36.84
N ARG A 332 -63.43 54.72 -38.05
CA ARG A 332 -63.31 53.84 -39.23
C ARG A 332 -61.86 53.63 -39.68
N LYS A 333 -60.99 54.63 -39.51
CA LYS A 333 -59.55 54.48 -39.83
C LYS A 333 -58.83 53.66 -38.78
N ALA A 334 -59.15 53.90 -37.50
CA ALA A 334 -58.67 53.09 -36.40
C ALA A 334 -59.06 51.61 -36.57
N GLN A 335 -60.32 51.35 -36.94
CA GLN A 335 -60.81 50.00 -37.25
C GLN A 335 -60.04 49.36 -38.41
N LYS A 336 -59.77 50.09 -39.49
CA LYS A 336 -58.98 49.56 -40.61
C LYS A 336 -57.56 49.14 -40.18
N ILE A 337 -56.90 49.94 -39.33
CA ILE A 337 -55.59 49.60 -38.77
C ILE A 337 -55.70 48.36 -37.88
N ALA A 338 -56.73 48.31 -37.02
CA ALA A 338 -56.94 47.20 -36.10
C ALA A 338 -57.22 45.88 -36.82
N THR A 339 -58.06 45.87 -37.85
CA THR A 339 -58.35 44.69 -38.66
C THR A 339 -57.11 44.17 -39.38
N LEU A 340 -56.31 45.04 -40.00
CA LEU A 340 -55.04 44.63 -40.63
C LEU A 340 -54.06 44.05 -39.60
N SER A 341 -53.97 44.71 -38.44
CA SER A 341 -53.06 44.28 -37.37
C SER A 341 -53.49 42.99 -36.68
N HIS A 342 -54.79 42.66 -36.71
CA HIS A 342 -55.34 41.44 -36.11
C HIS A 342 -54.79 40.17 -36.77
N GLU A 343 -54.67 40.15 -38.10
CA GLU A 343 -54.11 39.00 -38.82
C GLU A 343 -52.62 38.79 -38.48
N ASP A 344 -51.82 39.86 -38.56
CA ASP A 344 -50.40 39.83 -38.23
C ASP A 344 -50.13 39.46 -36.75
N MET A 345 -50.94 39.99 -35.83
CA MET A 345 -50.85 39.61 -34.42
C MET A 345 -51.30 38.16 -34.19
N THR A 346 -52.28 37.66 -34.94
CA THR A 346 -52.71 36.25 -34.86
C THR A 346 -51.57 35.30 -35.20
N VAL A 347 -50.86 35.55 -36.30
CA VAL A 347 -49.74 34.72 -36.74
C VAL A 347 -48.62 34.73 -35.71
N ASN A 348 -48.21 35.91 -35.25
CA ASN A 348 -47.06 36.04 -34.35
C ASN A 348 -47.37 35.56 -32.92
N ILE A 349 -48.59 35.77 -32.41
CA ILE A 349 -49.01 35.20 -31.11
C ILE A 349 -49.08 33.67 -31.17
N ARG A 350 -49.52 33.06 -32.28
CA ARG A 350 -49.46 31.60 -32.45
C ARG A 350 -48.02 31.08 -32.51
N ALA A 351 -47.12 31.81 -33.17
CA ALA A 351 -45.70 31.48 -33.19
C ALA A 351 -45.10 31.54 -31.77
N LEU A 352 -45.40 32.59 -31.01
CA LEU A 352 -44.97 32.75 -29.62
C LEU A 352 -45.48 31.59 -28.75
N GLU A 353 -46.77 31.25 -28.85
CA GLU A 353 -47.37 30.12 -28.12
C GLU A 353 -46.64 28.80 -28.40
N LYS A 354 -46.33 28.52 -29.67
CA LYS A 354 -45.59 27.32 -30.04
C LYS A 354 -44.17 27.31 -29.46
N GLN A 355 -43.48 28.44 -29.46
CA GLN A 355 -42.14 28.56 -28.89
C GLN A 355 -42.18 28.40 -27.35
N ILE A 356 -43.09 29.09 -26.65
CA ILE A 356 -43.31 28.94 -25.21
C ILE A 356 -43.54 27.47 -24.86
N ASN A 357 -44.49 26.80 -25.52
CA ASN A 357 -44.82 25.41 -25.22
C ASN A 357 -43.63 24.47 -25.44
N ARG A 358 -42.85 24.70 -26.52
CA ARG A 358 -41.65 23.91 -26.81
C ARG A 358 -40.57 24.10 -25.74
N THR A 359 -40.26 25.34 -25.39
CA THR A 359 -39.23 25.67 -24.39
C THR A 359 -39.62 25.13 -23.02
N LEU A 360 -40.85 25.36 -22.57
CA LEU A 360 -41.34 24.83 -21.30
C LEU A 360 -41.33 23.31 -21.26
N SER A 361 -41.72 22.63 -22.34
CA SER A 361 -41.66 21.17 -22.40
C SER A 361 -40.23 20.62 -22.29
N GLN A 362 -39.25 21.32 -22.88
CA GLN A 362 -37.84 20.94 -22.77
C GLN A 362 -37.29 21.17 -21.37
N MET A 363 -37.59 22.32 -20.77
CA MET A 363 -37.21 22.62 -19.39
C MET A 363 -37.78 21.57 -18.42
N ARG A 364 -39.04 21.19 -18.60
CA ARG A 364 -39.74 20.21 -17.75
C ARG A 364 -39.18 18.79 -17.85
N ARG A 365 -38.62 18.39 -18.99
CA ARG A 365 -37.97 17.06 -19.15
C ARG A 365 -36.58 17.00 -18.53
N SER A 366 -36.02 18.15 -18.18
CA SER A 366 -34.69 18.29 -17.60
C SER A 366 -34.76 18.53 -16.08
N ILE A 367 -35.96 18.45 -15.53
CA ILE A 367 -36.34 18.36 -14.13
C ILE A 367 -36.81 16.93 -13.93
#